data_AF-V5V4Y9-F1
#
_entry.id   AF-V5V4Y9-F1
#
_cell.length_a   1.000
_cell.length_b   1.000
_cell.length_c   1.000
_cell.angle_alpha   90.00
_cell.angle_beta   90.00
_cell.angle_gamma   90.00
#
_symmetry.space_group_name_H-M   'P 1'
#
loop_
_entity.id
_entity.type
_entity.pdbx_description
1 polymer ?
#
loop_
_entity_poly.entity_id
_entity_poly.type
_entity_poly.pdbx_seq_one_letter_code
_entity_poly.pdbx_strand_id
1 'polypeptide(L)'
;MLGTFQSSYLRIEVPATTDQLREHLTQPAKLRQWLWPLQLQRTGDRLQVGDTFTSEFLWLKLEHRVELLTAERLVLVLRQAIEGWQEWSWGDGWVQSCIEGVTPLPLELGQTFLLWRLKSVLSETVSS
;
A
#
# COMPACT_ATOMS: atom_id res chain seq x y z
N MET A 1 -1.87 21.65 9.47
CA MET A 1 -2.44 20.38 9.01
C MET A 1 -3.72 20.70 8.25
N LEU A 2 -3.82 20.31 6.98
CA LEU A 2 -5.01 20.54 6.16
C LEU A 2 -5.84 19.26 6.13
N GLY A 3 -7.16 19.39 6.24
CA GLY A 3 -8.09 18.27 6.25
C GLY A 3 -8.54 17.84 7.63
N THR A 4 -9.11 16.64 7.71
CA THR A 4 -9.68 16.05 8.93
C THR A 4 -8.99 14.74 9.24
N PHE A 5 -8.99 14.35 10.52
CA PHE A 5 -8.58 13.01 10.91
C PHE A 5 -9.57 11.99 10.34
N GLN A 6 -9.03 10.95 9.70
CA GLN A 6 -9.77 9.85 9.11
C GLN A 6 -9.06 8.54 9.43
N SER A 7 -9.82 7.46 9.53
CA SER A 7 -9.32 6.10 9.75
C SER A 7 -10.09 5.12 8.88
N SER A 8 -9.41 4.17 8.25
CA SER A 8 -10.05 3.13 7.44
C SER A 8 -9.31 1.80 7.55
N TYR A 9 -10.07 0.71 7.74
CA TYR A 9 -9.56 -0.63 8.00
C TYR A 9 -10.31 -1.59 7.08
N LEU A 10 -9.67 -1.99 6.00
CA LEU A 10 -10.29 -2.82 4.97
C LEU A 10 -9.49 -4.11 4.80
N ARG A 11 -10.21 -5.24 4.86
CA ARG A 11 -9.69 -6.58 4.60
C ARG A 11 -10.42 -7.19 3.43
N ILE A 12 -9.68 -7.86 2.56
CA ILE A 12 -10.24 -8.60 1.43
C ILE A 12 -9.65 -10.01 1.35
N GLU A 13 -10.44 -10.90 0.77
CA GLU A 13 -9.96 -12.21 0.30
C GLU A 13 -9.40 -12.09 -1.10
N VAL A 14 -8.28 -12.78 -1.33
CA VAL A 14 -7.49 -12.77 -2.56
C VAL A 14 -6.99 -14.17 -2.88
N PRO A 15 -6.92 -14.58 -4.16
CA PRO A 15 -6.40 -15.88 -4.54
C PRO A 15 -4.85 -15.86 -4.59
N ALA A 16 -4.19 -15.61 -3.46
CA ALA A 16 -2.73 -15.49 -3.40
C ALA A 16 -2.14 -16.10 -2.12
N THR A 17 -0.94 -16.67 -2.23
CA THR A 17 -0.18 -17.16 -1.08
C THR A 17 0.46 -16.00 -0.31
N THR A 18 0.87 -16.28 0.93
CA THR A 18 1.62 -15.34 1.78
C THR A 18 2.86 -14.78 1.06
N ASP A 19 3.60 -15.64 0.36
CA ASP A 19 4.80 -15.22 -0.39
C ASP A 19 4.45 -14.31 -1.57
N GLN A 20 3.44 -14.66 -2.37
CA GLN A 20 2.98 -13.82 -3.47
C GLN A 20 2.54 -12.44 -2.97
N LEU A 21 1.81 -12.38 -1.86
CA LEU A 21 1.39 -11.12 -1.24
C LEU A 21 2.58 -10.31 -0.76
N ARG A 22 3.54 -10.97 -0.09
CA ARG A 22 4.78 -10.33 0.33
C ARG A 22 5.51 -9.71 -0.86
N GLU A 23 5.60 -10.39 -2.00
CA GLU A 23 6.22 -9.82 -3.20
C GLU A 23 5.47 -8.59 -3.69
N HIS A 24 4.15 -8.68 -3.84
CA HIS A 24 3.32 -7.59 -4.36
C HIS A 24 3.24 -6.37 -3.44
N LEU A 25 3.49 -6.54 -2.14
CA LEU A 25 3.48 -5.46 -1.15
C LEU A 25 4.88 -4.89 -0.86
N THR A 26 5.96 -5.61 -1.17
CA THR A 26 7.32 -5.21 -0.74
C THR A 26 8.33 -5.05 -1.88
N GLN A 27 8.06 -5.55 -3.09
CA GLN A 27 8.95 -5.37 -4.23
C GLN A 27 8.49 -4.19 -5.08
N PRO A 28 9.31 -3.14 -5.28
CA PRO A 28 8.93 -1.97 -6.07
C PRO A 28 8.45 -2.31 -7.48
N ALA A 29 9.04 -3.31 -8.13
CA ALA A 29 8.61 -3.78 -9.45
C ALA A 29 7.18 -4.32 -9.46
N LYS A 30 6.78 -5.07 -8.43
CA LYS A 30 5.44 -5.64 -8.28
C LYS A 30 4.42 -4.60 -7.79
N LEU A 31 4.82 -3.74 -6.85
CA LEU A 31 4.01 -2.62 -6.38
C LEU A 31 3.50 -1.76 -7.54
N ARG A 32 4.37 -1.41 -8.49
CA ARG A 32 4.00 -0.62 -9.68
C ARG A 32 2.90 -1.23 -10.53
N GLN A 33 2.71 -2.56 -10.50
CA GLN A 33 1.71 -3.25 -11.33
C GLN A 33 0.28 -2.91 -10.90
N TRP A 34 0.04 -2.73 -9.60
CA TRP A 34 -1.30 -2.49 -9.05
C TRP A 34 -1.50 -1.07 -8.51
N LEU A 35 -0.43 -0.32 -8.22
CA LEU A 35 -0.52 1.05 -7.71
C LEU A 35 -1.10 2.08 -8.69
N TRP A 36 -1.19 1.77 -9.99
CA TRP A 36 -1.78 2.70 -10.98
C TRP A 36 -3.15 3.23 -10.49
N PRO A 37 -3.38 4.56 -10.53
CA PRO A 37 -2.59 5.58 -11.21
C PRO A 37 -1.46 6.24 -10.39
N LEU A 38 -1.20 5.80 -9.16
CA LEU A 38 -0.08 6.29 -8.36
C LEU A 38 1.26 5.87 -8.98
N GLN A 39 2.13 6.84 -9.23
CA GLN A 39 3.47 6.63 -9.72
C GLN A 39 4.43 6.43 -8.55
N LEU A 40 5.02 5.23 -8.43
CA LEU A 40 5.96 4.89 -7.37
C LEU A 40 7.39 5.30 -7.75
N GLN A 41 7.94 6.28 -7.03
CA GLN A 41 9.34 6.71 -7.09
C GLN A 41 10.20 5.88 -6.13
N ARG A 42 10.38 4.59 -6.44
CA ARG A 42 11.29 3.68 -5.72
C ARG A 42 11.97 2.73 -6.69
N THR A 43 13.29 2.64 -6.61
CA THR A 43 14.13 1.67 -7.32
C THR A 43 14.67 0.60 -6.35
N GLY A 44 15.27 -0.46 -6.87
CA GLY A 44 15.77 -1.59 -6.08
C GLY A 44 14.79 -2.76 -5.98
N ASP A 45 15.26 -3.84 -5.35
CA ASP A 45 14.60 -5.15 -5.43
C ASP A 45 13.46 -5.30 -4.41
N ARG A 46 13.67 -4.81 -3.18
CA ARG A 46 12.72 -4.94 -2.08
C ARG A 46 12.87 -3.79 -1.09
N LEU A 47 11.76 -3.40 -0.47
CA LEU A 47 11.73 -2.46 0.64
C LEU A 47 12.49 -3.02 1.85
N GLN A 48 13.14 -2.13 2.59
CA GLN A 48 13.85 -2.40 3.84
C GLN A 48 13.41 -1.43 4.93
N VAL A 49 13.54 -1.83 6.19
CA VAL A 49 13.27 -0.94 7.32
C VAL A 49 14.17 0.30 7.23
N GLY A 50 13.58 1.48 7.40
CA GLY A 50 14.25 2.77 7.26
C GLY A 50 14.22 3.36 5.85
N ASP A 51 13.81 2.59 4.83
CA ASP A 51 13.65 3.12 3.48
C ASP A 51 12.62 4.26 3.45
N THR A 52 12.93 5.30 2.68
CA THR A 52 11.99 6.36 2.32
C THR A 52 11.75 6.35 0.82
N PHE A 53 10.50 6.49 0.41
CA PHE A 53 10.11 6.58 -0.99
C PHE A 53 8.86 7.42 -1.17
N THR A 54 8.50 7.69 -2.42
CA THR A 54 7.35 8.54 -2.74
C THR A 54 6.41 7.84 -3.70
N SER A 55 5.11 8.04 -3.51
CA SER A 55 4.10 7.81 -4.55
C SER A 55 3.43 9.12 -4.94
N GLU A 56 3.17 9.32 -6.24
CA GLU A 56 2.63 10.56 -6.78
C GLU A 56 1.35 10.31 -7.59
N PHE A 57 0.36 11.17 -7.45
CA PHE A 57 -0.82 11.21 -8.33
C PHE A 57 -1.15 12.65 -8.67
N LEU A 58 -0.97 13.02 -9.94
CA LEU A 58 -1.07 14.42 -10.39
C LEU A 58 -0.15 15.32 -9.55
N TRP A 59 -0.69 16.34 -8.88
CA TRP A 59 0.05 17.25 -8.00
C TRP A 59 0.19 16.74 -6.56
N LEU A 60 -0.40 15.59 -6.24
CA LEU A 60 -0.35 15.00 -4.90
C LEU A 60 0.90 14.14 -4.76
N LYS A 61 1.68 14.46 -3.74
CA LYS A 61 2.86 13.70 -3.34
C LYS A 61 2.61 13.07 -1.98
N LEU A 62 2.88 11.78 -1.86
CA LEU A 62 2.79 11.03 -0.62
C LEU A 62 4.16 10.41 -0.34
N GLU A 63 4.79 10.84 0.74
CA GLU A 63 6.03 10.24 1.22
C GLU A 63 5.72 9.09 2.17
N HIS A 64 6.49 8.02 2.01
CA HIS A 64 6.39 6.79 2.79
C HIS A 64 7.73 6.53 3.45
N ARG A 65 7.74 6.20 4.73
CA ARG A 65 8.91 5.66 5.43
C ARG A 65 8.58 4.30 6.00
N VAL A 66 9.39 3.29 5.70
CA VAL A 66 9.21 1.93 6.24
C VAL A 66 9.66 1.90 7.69
N GLU A 67 8.70 1.75 8.60
CA GLU A 67 8.95 1.68 10.04
C GLU A 67 9.10 0.23 10.52
N LEU A 68 8.31 -0.68 9.95
CA LEU A 68 8.37 -2.11 10.24
C LEU A 68 8.21 -2.92 8.96
N LEU A 69 8.99 -4.00 8.84
CA LEU A 69 8.80 -5.01 7.80
C LEU A 69 9.11 -6.40 8.38
N THR A 70 8.09 -7.25 8.42
CA THR A 70 8.21 -8.66 8.83
C THR A 70 7.85 -9.59 7.66
N ALA A 71 7.56 -10.86 7.92
CA ALA A 71 7.13 -11.78 6.89
C ALA A 71 5.67 -11.56 6.43
N GLU A 72 4.82 -11.05 7.32
CA GLU A 72 3.37 -10.90 7.11
C GLU A 72 2.87 -9.47 7.32
N ARG A 73 3.77 -8.51 7.61
CA ARG A 73 3.39 -7.14 7.96
C ARG A 73 4.38 -6.10 7.43
N LEU A 74 3.83 -4.97 7.00
CA LEU A 74 4.55 -3.77 6.58
C LEU A 74 3.87 -2.56 7.23
N VAL A 75 4.64 -1.72 7.92
CA VAL A 75 4.15 -0.46 8.49
C VAL A 75 4.91 0.71 7.86
N LEU A 76 4.15 1.68 7.39
CA LEU A 76 4.60 2.89 6.73
C LEU A 76 4.18 4.11 7.56
N VAL A 77 5.12 5.03 7.78
CA VAL A 77 4.79 6.39 8.20
C VAL A 77 4.57 7.23 6.95
N LEU A 78 3.48 8.01 6.93
CA LEU A 78 3.04 8.81 5.80
C LEU A 78 3.26 10.30 6.07
N ARG A 79 3.69 11.04 5.04
CA ARG A 79 3.82 12.51 5.07
C ARG A 79 3.32 13.15 3.78
N GLN A 80 3.02 14.44 3.86
CA GLN A 80 2.51 15.31 2.80
C GLN A 80 1.01 15.14 2.52
N ALA A 81 0.62 14.38 1.49
CA ALA A 81 -0.80 14.23 1.14
C ALA A 81 -1.64 13.60 2.28
N ILE A 82 -0.98 12.80 3.13
CA ILE A 82 -1.55 12.19 4.33
C ILE A 82 -0.50 12.32 5.43
N GLU A 83 -0.87 12.95 6.55
CA GLU A 83 -0.03 12.97 7.77
C GLU A 83 -0.54 11.88 8.72
N GLY A 84 0.16 10.74 8.77
CA GLY A 84 -0.34 9.57 9.49
C GLY A 84 0.50 8.31 9.31
N TRP A 85 -0.16 7.15 9.37
CA TRP A 85 0.47 5.85 9.21
C TRP A 85 -0.43 4.90 8.41
N GLN A 86 0.20 3.91 7.79
CA GLN A 86 -0.47 2.84 7.08
C GLN A 86 0.18 1.51 7.40
N GLU A 87 -0.64 0.51 7.64
CA GLU A 87 -0.22 -0.87 7.80
C GLU A 87 -0.84 -1.76 6.74
N TRP A 88 0.00 -2.66 6.24
CA TRP A 88 -0.41 -3.82 5.50
C TRP A 88 -0.12 -5.04 6.35
N SER A 89 -1.13 -5.90 6.51
CA SER A 89 -1.02 -7.20 7.14
C SER A 89 -1.59 -8.24 6.16
N TRP A 90 -0.95 -9.40 6.03
CA TRP A 90 -1.37 -10.42 5.07
C TRP A 90 -1.11 -11.83 5.56
N GLY A 91 -1.73 -12.80 4.90
CA GLY A 91 -1.48 -14.23 5.07
C GLY A 91 -2.11 -14.99 3.91
N ASP A 92 -2.15 -16.32 3.99
CA ASP A 92 -2.69 -17.13 2.91
C ASP A 92 -4.15 -16.77 2.63
N GLY A 93 -4.41 -16.32 1.41
CA GLY A 93 -5.75 -16.00 0.94
C GLY A 93 -6.32 -14.65 1.36
N TRP A 94 -5.57 -13.81 2.08
CA TRP A 94 -6.11 -12.52 2.55
C TRP A 94 -5.05 -11.42 2.71
N VAL A 95 -5.52 -10.18 2.56
CA VAL A 95 -4.73 -8.97 2.83
C VAL A 95 -5.61 -7.92 3.52
N GLN A 96 -5.04 -7.20 4.47
CA GLN A 96 -5.65 -6.09 5.17
C GLN A 96 -4.79 -4.84 5.03
N SER A 97 -5.47 -3.73 4.76
CA SER A 97 -4.90 -2.38 4.79
C SER A 97 -5.56 -1.63 5.94
N CYS A 98 -4.76 -1.02 6.80
CA CYS A 98 -5.19 -0.10 7.85
C CYS A 98 -4.51 1.23 7.61
N ILE A 99 -5.26 2.32 7.57
CA ILE A 99 -4.70 3.65 7.36
C ILE A 99 -5.39 4.65 8.29
N GLU A 100 -4.59 5.46 8.96
CA GLU A 100 -5.06 6.55 9.81
C GLU A 100 -4.22 7.78 9.52
N GLY A 101 -4.87 8.93 9.42
CA GLY A 101 -4.14 10.17 9.22
C GLY A 101 -5.03 11.38 9.02
N VAL A 102 -4.39 12.55 8.98
CA VAL A 102 -5.04 13.81 8.64
C VAL A 102 -4.85 14.06 7.15
N THR A 103 -5.95 14.19 6.41
CA THR A 103 -5.93 14.50 4.97
C THR A 103 -7.25 15.15 4.53
N PRO A 104 -7.23 16.03 3.50
CA PRO A 104 -8.45 16.53 2.87
C PRO A 104 -9.06 15.52 1.88
N LEU A 105 -8.36 14.42 1.58
CA LEU A 105 -8.80 13.38 0.63
C LEU A 105 -9.62 12.30 1.36
N PRO A 106 -10.60 11.68 0.71
CA PRO A 106 -11.36 10.58 1.31
C PRO A 106 -10.53 9.30 1.36
N LEU A 107 -10.01 8.93 2.54
CA LEU A 107 -9.10 7.78 2.71
C LEU A 107 -9.72 6.47 2.26
N GLU A 108 -10.95 6.20 2.69
CA GLU A 108 -11.64 4.93 2.42
C GLU A 108 -11.83 4.67 0.91
N LEU A 109 -12.09 5.73 0.12
CA LEU A 109 -12.22 5.60 -1.33
C LEU A 109 -10.89 5.22 -1.98
N GLY A 110 -9.80 5.90 -1.59
CA GLY A 110 -8.46 5.56 -2.07
C GLY A 110 -8.05 4.14 -1.68
N GLN A 111 -8.29 3.75 -0.43
CA GLN A 111 -7.97 2.42 0.07
C GLN A 111 -8.78 1.32 -0.63
N THR A 112 -10.08 1.52 -0.83
CA THR A 112 -10.96 0.59 -1.56
C THR A 112 -10.47 0.37 -2.99
N PHE A 113 -10.13 1.47 -3.69
CA PHE A 113 -9.61 1.40 -5.04
C PHE A 113 -8.29 0.63 -5.12
N LEU A 114 -7.35 0.89 -4.20
CA LEU A 114 -6.07 0.20 -4.13
C LEU A 114 -6.21 -1.31 -3.87
N LEU A 115 -7.10 -1.70 -2.95
CA LEU A 115 -7.37 -3.11 -2.65
C LEU A 115 -8.02 -3.83 -3.83
N TRP A 116 -8.94 -3.16 -4.54
CA TRP A 116 -9.54 -3.71 -5.76
C TRP A 116 -8.48 -3.97 -6.84
N ARG A 117 -7.59 -3.00 -7.11
CA ARG A 117 -6.48 -3.14 -8.07
C ARG A 117 -5.54 -4.29 -7.71
N LEU A 118 -5.15 -4.38 -6.44
CA LEU A 118 -4.30 -5.47 -5.94
C LEU A 118 -4.96 -6.83 -6.20
N LYS A 119 -6.24 -6.97 -5.86
CA LYS A 119 -7.01 -8.20 -6.11
C LYS A 119 -7.04 -8.57 -7.58
N SER A 120 -7.26 -7.61 -8.48
CA SER A 120 -7.27 -7.84 -9.93
C SER A 120 -5.95 -8.43 -10.42
N VAL A 121 -4.81 -7.80 -10.08
CA VAL A 121 -3.48 -8.28 -10.51
C VAL A 121 -3.14 -9.67 -9.96
N LEU A 122 -3.50 -9.92 -8.69
CA LEU A 122 -3.31 -11.24 -8.09
C LEU A 122 -4.17 -12.33 -8.75
N SER A 123 -5.38 -11.98 -9.20
CA SER A 123 -6.29 -12.92 -9.87
C SER A 123 -5.83 -13.27 -11.29
N GLU A 124 -5.23 -12.31 -11.99
CA GLU A 124 -4.63 -12.55 -13.32
C GLU A 124 -3.40 -13.47 -13.23
N THR A 125 -2.61 -13.35 -12.16
CA THR A 125 -1.41 -14.16 -11.94
C THR A 125 -1.72 -15.65 -11.74
N VAL A 126 -2.90 -16.00 -11.22
CA VAL A 126 -3.34 -17.40 -11.06
C VAL A 126 -3.77 -18.04 -12.38
N SER A 127 -4.07 -17.22 -13.40
CA SER A 127 -4.56 -17.70 -14.70
C SER A 127 -3.46 -17.88 -15.75
N SER A 128 -2.18 -17.68 -15.38
CA SER A 128 -0.99 -17.84 -16.23
C SER A 128 -0.10 -18.97 -15.73
#